data_AF-A0A9W3A755-F1
#
_entry.id   AF-A0A9W3A755-F1
#
_cell.length_a   1.000
_cell.length_b   1.000
_cell.length_c   1.000
_cell.angle_alpha   90.00
_cell.angle_beta   90.00
_cell.angle_gamma   90.00
#
_symmetry.space_group_name_H-M   'P 1'
#
loop_
_entity.id
_entity.type
_entity.pdbx_description
1 polymer ?
#
loop_
_entity_poly.entity_id
_entity_poly.type
_entity_poly.pdbx_seq_one_letter_code
_entity_poly.pdbx_strand_id
1 'polypeptide(L)'
;MGGSGSTRRVVVEDARGEDVVTISEAVVRRLQGQPEAYEAIPETKPTAPPQFFKPETFESKSSSLLTKDEEDFFTQKLQELQQRNAALQKLTNEEFAKAVQEVEEKFVKTTGSPICQDLQLKVLECYQANPTEVLNCASVVDAFTTCVERARTVTSFNRTKNVTSG
;
A
#
# COMPACT_ATOMS: atom_id res chain seq x y z
N MET A 1 8.87 3.36 14.51
CA MET A 1 9.15 2.63 13.25
C MET A 1 8.96 1.15 13.60
N GLY A 2 7.87 0.46 13.31
CA GLY A 2 7.17 0.27 12.04
C GLY A 2 7.25 -1.23 11.74
N GLY A 3 6.29 -2.02 12.22
CA GLY A 3 6.32 -3.49 12.14
C GLY A 3 4.93 -4.11 12.16
N SER A 4 4.13 -3.87 11.12
CA SER A 4 2.87 -4.60 10.89
C SER A 4 3.14 -5.75 9.93
N GLY A 5 3.71 -6.83 10.44
CA GLY A 5 3.73 -8.12 9.74
C GLY A 5 2.35 -8.75 9.84
N SER A 6 1.50 -8.57 8.82
CA SER A 6 0.20 -9.24 8.73
C SER A 6 0.41 -10.74 8.47
N THR A 7 0.49 -11.53 9.54
CA THR A 7 0.43 -13.00 9.46
C THR A 7 -1.00 -13.41 9.16
N ARG A 8 -1.39 -13.41 7.88
CA ARG A 8 -2.62 -14.06 7.42
C ARG A 8 -2.49 -15.57 7.69
N ARG A 9 -3.30 -16.08 8.63
CA ARG A 9 -3.41 -17.52 8.88
C ARG A 9 -4.31 -18.12 7.81
N VAL A 10 -3.72 -18.79 6.83
CA VAL A 10 -4.46 -19.64 5.89
C VAL A 10 -4.68 -20.97 6.60
N VAL A 11 -5.93 -21.26 6.96
CA VAL A 11 -6.32 -22.57 7.51
C VAL A 11 -6.65 -23.47 6.32
N VAL A 12 -5.79 -24.45 6.05
CA VAL A 12 -6.06 -25.52 5.08
C VAL A 12 -6.58 -26.70 5.89
N GLU A 13 -7.87 -27.00 5.79
CA GLU A 13 -8.44 -28.26 6.31
C GLU A 13 -8.32 -29.31 5.19
N ASP A 14 -7.47 -30.33 5.39
CA ASP A 14 -7.24 -31.39 4.39
C ASP A 14 -8.37 -32.44 4.40
N ALA A 15 -8.82 -32.83 3.21
CA ALA A 15 -10.03 -33.65 2.97
C ALA A 15 -9.86 -35.16 3.18
N ARG A 16 -8.87 -35.62 3.95
CA ARG A 16 -8.63 -37.05 4.23
C ARG A 16 -8.35 -37.20 5.71
N GLY A 17 -9.31 -37.75 6.46
CA GLY A 17 -9.38 -37.78 7.92
C GLY A 17 -8.29 -38.57 8.67
N GLU A 18 -7.01 -38.39 8.32
CA GLU A 18 -5.90 -38.55 9.25
C GLU A 18 -5.47 -37.15 9.70
N ASP A 19 -5.63 -36.86 10.98
CA ASP A 19 -5.27 -35.59 11.63
C ASP A 19 -3.74 -35.42 11.78
N VAL A 20 -2.97 -35.87 10.78
CA VAL A 20 -1.51 -35.87 10.75
C VAL A 20 -1.04 -34.78 9.80
N VAL A 21 -0.67 -33.63 10.37
CA VAL A 21 0.03 -32.56 9.65
C VAL A 21 1.44 -33.06 9.30
N THR A 22 1.67 -33.43 8.05
CA THR A 22 3.02 -33.82 7.58
C THR A 22 3.85 -32.57 7.30
N ILE A 23 4.87 -32.35 8.14
CA ILE A 23 5.78 -31.21 8.02
C ILE A 23 7.07 -31.69 7.34
N SER A 24 7.56 -30.94 6.35
CA SER A 24 8.82 -31.27 5.67
C SER A 24 10.03 -31.04 6.57
N GLU A 25 11.06 -31.88 6.43
CA GLU A 25 12.31 -31.86 7.22
C GLU A 25 12.97 -30.46 7.29
N ALA A 26 12.89 -29.69 6.19
CA ALA A 26 13.40 -28.32 6.13
C ALA A 26 12.64 -27.37 7.07
N VAL A 27 11.33 -27.53 7.20
CA VAL A 27 10.51 -26.72 8.11
C VAL A 27 10.74 -27.13 9.57
N VAL A 28 10.97 -28.42 9.83
CA VAL A 28 11.33 -28.93 11.16
C VAL A 28 12.65 -28.31 11.66
N ARG A 29 13.67 -28.24 10.80
CA ARG A 29 14.96 -27.62 11.16
C ARG A 29 14.86 -26.15 11.53
N ARG A 30 14.01 -25.39 10.82
CA ARG A 30 13.73 -23.97 11.12
C ARG A 30 13.03 -23.80 12.46
N LEU A 31 12.08 -24.68 12.78
CA LEU A 31 11.38 -24.66 14.07
C LEU A 31 12.30 -24.99 15.25
N GLN A 32 13.32 -25.83 15.04
CA GLN A 32 14.33 -26.17 16.06
C GLN A 32 15.45 -25.12 16.20
N GLY A 33 15.38 -24.01 15.47
CA GLY A 33 16.37 -22.93 15.53
C GLY A 33 17.76 -23.33 15.03
N GLN A 34 17.86 -24.43 14.29
CA GLN A 34 19.13 -24.83 13.69
C GLN A 34 19.44 -23.90 12.51
N PRO A 35 20.70 -23.44 12.35
CA PRO A 35 21.08 -22.68 11.17
C PRO A 35 20.85 -23.56 9.94
N GLU A 36 20.15 -23.04 8.94
CA GLU A 36 20.11 -23.70 7.64
C GLU A 36 21.55 -23.80 7.14
N ALA A 37 22.07 -25.03 7.06
CA ALA A 37 23.28 -25.30 6.30
C ALA A 37 22.90 -25.08 4.83
N TYR A 38 22.98 -23.82 4.40
CA TYR A 38 23.08 -23.47 3.00
C TYR A 38 24.42 -24.03 2.55
N GLU A 39 24.43 -25.26 2.05
CA GLU A 39 25.49 -25.66 1.15
C GLU A 39 25.48 -24.65 0.02
N ALA A 40 26.59 -23.95 -0.14
CA ALA A 40 26.76 -22.93 -1.16
C ALA A 40 26.40 -23.53 -2.51
N ILE A 41 25.28 -23.07 -3.09
CA ILE A 41 24.96 -23.37 -4.48
C ILE A 41 26.11 -22.77 -5.30
N PRO A 42 26.91 -23.58 -6.03
CA PRO A 42 27.96 -23.03 -6.85
C PRO A 42 27.32 -22.10 -7.89
N GLU A 43 27.83 -20.86 -7.99
CA GLU A 43 27.38 -19.87 -8.96
C GLU A 43 27.59 -20.41 -10.39
N THR A 44 26.57 -21.03 -10.97
CA THR A 44 26.54 -21.34 -12.39
C THR A 44 25.72 -20.30 -13.14
N LYS A 45 26.43 -19.54 -13.97
CA LYS A 45 26.04 -18.69 -15.11
C LYS A 45 24.59 -18.87 -15.62
N PRO A 46 23.86 -17.79 -15.97
CA PRO A 46 22.42 -17.82 -16.23
C PRO A 46 22.13 -18.69 -17.45
N THR A 47 21.46 -19.82 -17.23
CA THR A 47 20.95 -20.67 -18.30
C THR A 47 19.50 -21.03 -18.00
N ALA A 48 18.67 -20.73 -18.99
CA ALA A 48 17.25 -21.03 -19.16
C ALA A 48 16.22 -20.11 -18.44
N PRO A 49 15.19 -19.64 -19.18
CA PRO A 49 14.05 -18.92 -18.62
C PRO A 49 13.31 -19.79 -17.59
N PRO A 50 12.61 -19.16 -16.62
CA PRO A 50 11.91 -19.86 -15.55
C PRO A 50 11.06 -20.97 -16.14
N GLN A 51 11.32 -22.21 -15.73
CA GLN A 51 10.44 -23.32 -16.06
C GLN A 51 9.08 -22.97 -15.44
N PHE A 52 8.12 -22.65 -16.31
CA PHE A 52 6.71 -22.77 -15.94
C PHE A 52 6.56 -24.20 -15.43
N PHE A 53 6.36 -24.36 -14.12
CA PHE A 53 5.75 -25.57 -13.60
C PHE A 53 4.45 -25.71 -14.36
N LYS A 54 4.42 -26.58 -15.36
CA LYS A 54 3.16 -27.05 -15.92
C LYS A 54 2.46 -27.68 -14.73
N PRO A 55 1.29 -27.16 -14.28
CA PRO A 55 0.51 -27.94 -13.33
C PRO A 55 0.34 -29.30 -13.99
N GLU A 56 0.74 -30.37 -13.30
CA GLU A 56 0.35 -31.71 -13.70
C GLU A 56 -1.15 -31.62 -13.97
N THR A 57 -1.52 -32.01 -15.19
CA THR A 57 -2.91 -32.11 -15.61
C THR A 57 -3.59 -32.91 -14.51
N PHE A 58 -4.36 -32.23 -13.64
CA PHE A 58 -5.18 -32.91 -12.67
C PHE A 58 -6.12 -33.73 -13.53
N GLU A 59 -5.84 -35.02 -13.65
CA GLU A 59 -6.75 -35.93 -14.33
C GLU A 59 -8.08 -35.69 -13.67
N SER A 60 -9.02 -35.13 -14.44
CA SER A 60 -10.41 -35.02 -14.08
C SER A 60 -10.89 -36.44 -13.88
N LYS A 61 -10.69 -36.95 -12.67
CA LYS A 61 -11.30 -38.18 -12.20
C LYS A 61 -12.77 -37.85 -12.13
N SER A 62 -13.39 -38.14 -13.27
CA SER A 62 -14.80 -38.36 -13.54
C SER A 62 -15.70 -38.02 -12.36
N SER A 63 -16.59 -37.07 -12.57
CA SER A 63 -17.85 -36.88 -11.87
C SER A 63 -18.50 -38.23 -11.52
N SER A 64 -18.07 -38.84 -10.43
CA SER A 64 -18.89 -39.75 -9.65
C SER A 64 -19.95 -38.86 -9.07
N LEU A 65 -21.20 -39.07 -9.48
CA LEU A 65 -22.38 -38.37 -8.99
C LEU A 65 -22.25 -38.20 -7.47
N LEU A 66 -21.97 -36.96 -7.04
CA LEU A 66 -21.94 -36.64 -5.63
C LEU A 66 -23.33 -36.97 -5.09
N THR A 67 -23.38 -37.65 -3.96
CA THR A 67 -24.65 -37.88 -3.29
C THR A 67 -25.22 -36.53 -2.87
N LYS A 68 -26.56 -36.39 -2.80
CA LYS A 68 -27.20 -35.13 -2.42
C LYS A 68 -26.67 -34.57 -1.09
N ASP A 69 -26.35 -35.45 -0.16
CA ASP A 69 -25.78 -35.07 1.14
C ASP A 69 -24.38 -34.45 1.01
N GLU A 70 -23.55 -34.92 0.07
CA GLU A 70 -22.24 -34.33 -0.23
C GLU A 70 -22.39 -32.98 -0.93
N GLU A 71 -23.32 -32.86 -1.88
CA GLU A 71 -23.63 -31.59 -2.56
C GLU A 71 -24.09 -30.51 -1.57
N ASP A 72 -24.99 -30.88 -0.65
CA ASP A 72 -25.49 -29.99 0.40
C ASP A 72 -24.36 -29.58 1.37
N PHE A 73 -23.50 -30.53 1.76
CA PHE A 73 -22.34 -30.25 2.62
C PHE A 73 -21.36 -29.26 1.99
N PHE A 74 -20.97 -29.47 0.72
CA PHE A 74 -20.05 -28.57 0.04
C PHE A 74 -20.67 -27.19 -0.21
N THR A 75 -21.97 -27.15 -0.51
CA THR A 75 -22.71 -25.89 -0.69
C THR A 75 -22.74 -25.10 0.61
N GLN A 76 -23.01 -25.76 1.74
CA GLN A 76 -23.00 -25.12 3.06
C GLN A 76 -21.61 -24.56 3.40
N LYS A 77 -20.54 -25.32 3.12
CA LYS A 77 -19.16 -24.87 3.33
C LYS A 77 -18.79 -23.68 2.44
N LEU A 78 -19.20 -23.70 1.17
CA LEU A 78 -18.99 -22.57 0.26
C LEU A 78 -19.72 -21.32 0.76
N GLN A 79 -20.94 -21.47 1.24
CA GLN A 79 -21.72 -20.35 1.79
C GLN A 79 -21.05 -19.78 3.05
N GLU A 80 -20.57 -20.63 3.96
CA GLU A 80 -19.83 -20.22 5.16
C GLU A 80 -18.54 -19.46 4.79
N LEU A 81 -17.78 -19.97 3.82
CA LEU A 81 -16.58 -19.33 3.32
C LEU A 81 -16.88 -17.99 2.67
N GLN A 82 -17.93 -17.90 1.84
CA GLN A 82 -18.36 -16.65 1.23
C GLN A 82 -18.75 -15.61 2.28
N GLN A 83 -19.52 -16.00 3.30
CA GLN A 83 -19.91 -15.11 4.40
C GLN A 83 -18.69 -14.61 5.18
N ARG A 84 -17.75 -15.49 5.53
CA ARG A 84 -16.50 -15.09 6.21
C ARG A 84 -15.67 -14.13 5.37
N ASN A 85 -15.50 -14.42 4.08
CA ASN A 85 -14.77 -13.54 3.17
C ASN A 85 -15.45 -12.17 3.05
N ALA A 86 -16.78 -12.13 2.91
CA ALA A 86 -17.53 -10.89 2.85
C ALA A 86 -17.40 -10.07 4.14
N ALA A 87 -17.44 -10.72 5.31
CA ALA A 87 -17.23 -10.06 6.59
C ALA A 87 -15.82 -9.47 6.72
N LEU A 88 -14.80 -10.22 6.29
CA LEU A 88 -13.42 -9.73 6.27
C LEU A 88 -13.25 -8.55 5.30
N GLN A 89 -13.76 -8.66 4.08
CA GLN A 89 -13.72 -7.56 3.10
C GLN A 89 -14.39 -6.29 3.63
N LYS A 90 -15.51 -6.45 4.34
CA LYS A 90 -16.20 -5.32 4.97
C LYS A 90 -15.32 -4.64 6.01
N LEU A 91 -14.75 -5.40 6.94
CA LEU A 91 -13.84 -4.86 7.97
C LEU A 91 -12.61 -4.17 7.34
N THR A 92 -12.00 -4.78 6.32
CA THR A 92 -10.85 -4.16 5.65
C THR A 92 -11.21 -2.86 4.95
N ASN A 93 -12.39 -2.80 4.33
CA ASN A 93 -12.86 -1.57 3.67
C ASN A 93 -13.16 -0.47 4.69
N GLU A 94 -13.74 -0.82 5.84
CA GLU A 94 -14.00 0.11 6.94
C GLU A 94 -12.70 0.65 7.55
N GLU A 95 -11.72 -0.21 7.82
CA GLU A 95 -10.40 0.22 8.33
C GLU A 95 -9.65 1.09 7.32
N PHE A 96 -9.70 0.73 6.03
CA PHE A 96 -9.11 1.54 4.97
C PHE A 96 -9.77 2.91 4.86
N ALA A 97 -11.10 2.95 4.84
CA ALA A 97 -11.86 4.20 4.79
C ALA A 97 -11.52 5.10 5.99
N LYS A 98 -11.41 4.52 7.19
CA LYS A 98 -10.98 5.24 8.39
C LYS A 98 -9.56 5.78 8.26
N ALA A 99 -8.63 4.97 7.76
CA ALA A 99 -7.24 5.40 7.54
C ALA A 99 -7.15 6.53 6.51
N VAL A 100 -7.95 6.47 5.45
CA VAL A 100 -8.06 7.57 4.47
C VAL A 100 -8.58 8.83 5.14
N GLN A 101 -9.65 8.75 5.93
CA GLN A 101 -10.18 9.90 6.66
C GLN A 101 -9.13 10.52 7.60
N GLU A 102 -8.40 9.70 8.36
CA GLU A 102 -7.34 10.20 9.24
C GLU A 102 -6.20 10.90 8.47
N VAL A 103 -5.88 10.42 7.28
CA VAL A 103 -4.91 11.06 6.39
C VAL A 103 -5.49 12.36 5.84
N GLU A 104 -6.72 12.36 5.34
CA GLU A 104 -7.39 13.56 4.84
C GLU A 104 -7.46 14.63 5.93
N GLU A 105 -7.87 14.32 7.15
CA GLU A 105 -7.91 15.29 8.25
C GLU A 105 -6.55 15.92 8.56
N LYS A 106 -5.46 15.15 8.42
CA LYS A 106 -4.09 15.62 8.64
C LYS A 106 -3.52 16.38 7.44
N PHE A 107 -3.90 16.01 6.22
CA PHE A 107 -3.26 16.48 4.98
C PHE A 107 -4.11 17.46 4.16
N VAL A 108 -5.43 17.59 4.40
CA VAL A 108 -6.29 18.59 3.74
C VAL A 108 -5.88 20.02 4.13
N LYS A 109 -5.26 20.22 5.30
CA LYS A 109 -4.62 21.50 5.66
C LYS A 109 -3.27 21.74 4.95
N THR A 110 -2.72 20.71 4.33
CA THR A 110 -1.42 20.74 3.64
C THR A 110 -1.55 21.06 2.15
N THR A 111 -2.76 21.09 1.58
CA THR A 111 -3.05 21.94 0.41
C THR A 111 -3.17 23.38 0.88
N GLY A 112 -2.10 23.89 1.51
CA GLY A 112 -2.03 25.27 1.95
C GLY A 112 -2.30 26.17 0.76
N SER A 113 -3.12 27.20 0.96
CA SER A 113 -3.30 28.26 -0.03
C SER A 113 -1.91 28.68 -0.54
N PRO A 114 -1.66 28.61 -1.86
CA PRO A 114 -0.33 28.87 -2.37
C PRO A 114 0.11 30.26 -1.94
N ILE A 115 1.31 30.33 -1.39
CA ILE A 115 1.78 31.53 -0.71
C ILE A 115 1.85 32.68 -1.72
N CYS A 116 1.25 33.83 -1.36
CA CYS A 116 1.19 35.03 -2.19
C CYS A 116 0.35 34.91 -3.47
N GLN A 117 -0.59 33.95 -3.55
CA GLN A 117 -1.42 33.72 -4.76
C GLN A 117 -2.17 34.99 -5.23
N ASP A 118 -2.79 35.73 -4.32
CA ASP A 118 -3.55 36.94 -4.70
C ASP A 118 -2.65 38.02 -5.30
N LEU A 119 -1.43 38.15 -4.78
CA LEU A 119 -0.44 39.10 -5.30
C LEU A 119 0.11 38.64 -6.65
N GLN A 120 0.31 37.33 -6.83
CA GLN A 120 0.69 36.75 -8.11
C GLN A 120 -0.34 37.07 -9.20
N LEU A 121 -1.64 36.91 -8.90
CA LEU A 121 -2.72 37.25 -9.84
C LEU A 121 -2.71 38.73 -10.18
N LYS A 122 -2.56 39.62 -9.19
CA LYS A 122 -2.49 41.07 -9.43
C LYS A 122 -1.29 41.50 -10.27
N VAL A 123 -0.14 40.85 -10.11
CA VAL A 123 1.04 41.11 -10.97
C VAL A 123 0.72 40.73 -12.43
N LEU A 124 0.11 39.55 -12.64
CA LEU A 124 -0.27 39.10 -13.98
C LEU A 124 -1.29 40.03 -14.63
N GLU A 125 -2.34 40.39 -13.91
CA GLU A 125 -3.37 41.33 -14.38
C GLU A 125 -2.76 42.69 -14.73
N CYS A 126 -1.84 43.20 -13.92
CA CYS A 126 -1.21 44.49 -14.17
C CYS A 126 -0.37 44.49 -15.46
N TYR A 127 0.42 43.45 -15.70
CA TYR A 127 1.22 43.34 -16.92
C TYR A 127 0.35 43.11 -18.16
N GLN A 128 -0.76 42.38 -18.03
CA GLN A 128 -1.72 42.23 -19.13
C GLN A 128 -2.41 43.55 -19.48
N ALA A 129 -2.73 44.38 -18.48
CA ALA A 129 -3.34 45.69 -18.68
C ALA A 129 -2.34 46.75 -19.21
N ASN A 130 -1.05 46.62 -18.91
CA ASN A 130 -0.01 47.62 -19.24
C ASN A 130 1.15 47.01 -20.05
N PRO A 131 0.93 46.52 -21.28
CA PRO A 131 1.96 45.83 -22.06
C PRO A 131 3.14 46.72 -22.48
N THR A 132 2.91 48.03 -22.66
CA THR A 132 3.94 49.01 -23.04
C THR A 132 4.45 49.85 -21.86
N GLU A 133 3.74 49.84 -20.73
CA GLU A 133 4.02 50.68 -19.56
C GLU A 133 4.21 49.84 -18.29
N VAL A 134 5.04 48.79 -18.40
CA VAL A 134 5.28 47.81 -17.32
C VAL A 134 5.80 48.40 -16.01
N LEU A 135 6.39 49.60 -16.05
CA LEU A 135 6.86 50.32 -14.86
C LEU A 135 5.72 50.75 -13.93
N ASN A 136 4.50 50.94 -14.45
CA ASN A 136 3.33 51.24 -13.63
C ASN A 136 2.98 50.08 -12.67
N CYS A 137 3.45 48.86 -12.97
CA CYS A 137 3.23 47.68 -12.13
C CYS A 137 4.29 47.50 -11.02
N ALA A 138 5.28 48.38 -10.92
CA ALA A 138 6.39 48.24 -9.97
C ALA A 138 5.92 48.09 -8.52
N SER A 139 4.89 48.85 -8.11
CA SER A 139 4.33 48.77 -6.76
C SER A 139 3.70 47.41 -6.42
N VAL A 140 3.02 46.79 -7.40
CA VAL A 140 2.37 45.48 -7.24
C VAL A 140 3.42 44.36 -7.19
N VAL A 141 4.47 44.48 -8.00
CA VAL A 141 5.60 43.55 -8.02
C VAL A 141 6.41 43.61 -6.73
N ASP A 142 6.60 44.80 -6.17
CA ASP A 142 7.30 44.98 -4.90
C ASP A 142 6.55 44.32 -3.72
N ALA A 143 5.22 44.49 -3.69
CA ALA A 143 4.35 43.82 -2.73
C ALA A 143 4.41 42.28 -2.86
N PHE A 144 4.38 41.75 -4.09
CA PHE A 144 4.56 40.32 -4.34
C PHE A 144 5.93 39.81 -3.86
N THR A 145 7.01 40.54 -4.19
CA THR A 145 8.38 40.17 -3.82
C THR A 145 8.56 40.14 -2.30
N THR A 146 8.07 41.16 -1.60
CA THR A 146 8.08 41.23 -0.13
C THR A 146 7.35 40.04 0.50
N CYS A 147 6.21 39.65 -0.08
CA CYS A 147 5.45 38.49 0.38
C CYS A 147 6.25 37.19 0.20
N VAL A 148 6.89 36.99 -0.95
CA VAL A 148 7.72 35.81 -1.23
C VAL A 148 8.95 35.74 -0.32
N GLU A 149 9.61 36.87 -0.05
CA GLU A 149 10.75 36.93 0.87
C GLU A 149 10.35 36.57 2.30
N ARG A 150 9.21 37.09 2.76
CA ARG A 150 8.63 36.72 4.07
C ARG A 150 8.31 35.23 4.12
N ALA A 151 7.74 34.68 3.07
CA ALA A 151 7.45 33.26 2.98
C ALA A 151 8.72 32.39 3.04
N ARG A 152 9.76 32.78 2.30
CA ARG A 152 11.07 32.09 2.28
C ARG A 152 11.73 32.09 3.66
N THR A 153 11.75 33.24 4.33
CA THR A 153 12.32 33.34 5.68
C THR A 153 11.54 32.48 6.68
N VAL A 154 10.21 32.59 6.73
CA VAL A 154 9.36 31.77 7.61
C VAL A 154 9.54 30.27 7.35
N THR A 155 9.62 29.84 6.09
CA THR A 155 9.81 28.43 5.76
C THR A 155 11.19 27.91 6.20
N SER A 156 12.26 28.70 6.01
CA SER A 156 13.61 28.36 6.48
C SER A 156 13.70 28.28 8.01
N PHE A 157 12.97 29.12 8.75
CA PHE A 157 12.90 29.04 10.22
C PHE A 157 12.10 27.83 10.72
N ASN A 158 11.03 27.44 10.03
CA ASN A 158 10.27 26.23 10.41
C ASN A 158 11.06 24.94 10.13
N ARG A 159 11.88 24.92 9.08
CA ARG A 159 12.77 23.78 8.77
C ARG A 159 13.87 23.59 9.81
N THR A 160 14.43 24.67 10.34
CA THR A 160 15.48 24.59 11.38
C THR A 160 14.90 24.20 12.74
N LYS A 161 13.70 24.63 13.11
CA LYS A 161 13.04 24.22 14.36
C LYS A 161 12.61 22.75 14.40
N ASN A 162 12.19 22.17 13.27
CA ASN A 162 11.84 20.75 13.17
C ASN A 162 13.05 19.80 13.21
N VAL A 163 14.28 20.30 13.00
CA VAL A 163 15.52 19.51 13.09
C VAL A 163 16.04 19.43 14.53
N THR A 164 15.73 20.40 15.39
CA THR A 164 16.25 20.47 16.77
C THR A 164 15.34 19.81 17.82
N SER A 165 14.20 19.23 17.41
CA SER A 165 13.21 18.64 18.32
C SER A 165 13.01 17.13 18.13
N GLY A 166 13.94 16.46 17.43
CA GLY A 166 14.00 15.01 17.24
C GLY A 166 15.19 14.40 17.96
#